data_AF-A0A7M1LHW2-F1
#
_entry.id   AF-A0A7M1LHW2-F1
#
_cell.length_a   1.000
_cell.length_b   1.000
_cell.length_c   1.000
_cell.angle_alpha   90.00
_cell.angle_beta   90.00
_cell.angle_gamma   90.00
#
_symmetry.space_group_name_H-M   'P 1'
#
loop_
_entity.id
_entity.type
_entity.pdbx_description
1 polymer ?
#
loop_
_entity_poly.entity_id
_entity_poly.type
_entity_poly.pdbx_seq_one_letter_code
_entity_poly.pdbx_strand_id
1 'polypeptide(L)'
;MITLNSWLNSESKALDSLLLGAKVTNTPTVLKKCATGFASKEKLNVCIAMAEKSSTSGLTWLSIIASTSPFIGLFGTVVAILETFAKMGAGDAGLSVIAPAISEALVATGAGIFVAIPAYTFHLLLKRKSYEIMSVINRSADVILLNSRNSSERFDV
;
A
#
# COMPACT_ATOMS: atom_id res chain seq x y z
N MET A 1 -7.68 11.11 4.40
CA MET A 1 -7.79 10.75 5.83
C MET A 1 -9.23 10.43 6.25
N ILE A 2 -10.25 11.16 5.77
CA ILE A 2 -11.68 10.95 6.10
C ILE A 2 -12.24 9.61 5.57
N THR A 3 -11.79 9.14 4.40
CA THR A 3 -12.27 7.91 3.75
C THR A 3 -11.82 6.61 4.39
N LEU A 4 -10.68 6.60 5.09
CA LEU A 4 -10.13 5.40 5.71
C LEU A 4 -10.86 5.05 7.02
N ASN A 5 -11.35 6.07 7.73
CA ASN A 5 -12.05 5.92 9.00
C ASN A 5 -13.48 5.44 8.81
N SER A 6 -14.15 5.92 7.74
CA SER A 6 -15.47 5.39 7.35
C SER A 6 -15.40 3.93 6.90
N TRP A 7 -14.29 3.53 6.26
CA TRP A 7 -14.06 2.16 5.80
C TRP A 7 -13.84 1.17 6.96
N LEU A 8 -13.01 1.55 7.93
CA LEU A 8 -12.77 0.77 9.16
C LEU A 8 -14.07 0.57 9.95
N ASN A 9 -14.87 1.63 10.07
CA ASN A 9 -16.17 1.58 10.75
C ASN A 9 -17.19 0.68 10.04
N SER A 10 -17.14 0.59 8.70
CA SER A 10 -18.00 -0.34 7.97
C SER A 10 -17.59 -1.81 8.16
N GLU A 11 -16.29 -2.10 8.24
CA GLU A 11 -15.81 -3.48 8.47
C GLU A 11 -16.06 -3.96 9.90
N SER A 12 -15.88 -3.12 10.92
CA SER A 12 -16.19 -3.49 12.31
C SER A 12 -17.66 -3.86 12.49
N LYS A 13 -18.57 -3.08 11.88
CA LYS A 13 -20.02 -3.36 11.91
C LYS A 13 -20.38 -4.65 11.18
N ALA A 14 -19.65 -4.98 10.12
CA ALA A 14 -19.84 -6.25 9.42
C ALA A 14 -19.39 -7.44 10.27
N LEU A 15 -18.26 -7.30 10.99
CA LEU A 15 -17.75 -8.33 11.91
C LEU A 15 -18.74 -8.61 13.04
N ASP A 16 -19.30 -7.57 13.66
CA ASP A 16 -20.29 -7.73 14.74
C ASP A 16 -21.55 -8.45 14.25
N SER A 17 -22.02 -8.15 13.04
CA SER A 17 -23.19 -8.84 12.46
C SER A 17 -22.93 -10.32 12.16
N LEU A 18 -21.69 -10.70 11.81
CA LEU A 18 -21.31 -12.10 11.57
C LEU A 18 -21.16 -12.88 12.88
N LEU A 19 -20.61 -12.25 13.94
CA LEU A 19 -20.56 -12.83 15.28
C LEU A 19 -21.96 -13.05 15.87
N LEU A 20 -22.93 -12.23 15.47
CA LEU A 20 -24.36 -12.38 15.81
C LEU A 20 -25.09 -13.41 14.94
N GLY A 21 -24.39 -14.15 14.07
CA GLY A 21 -24.95 -15.24 13.26
C GLY A 21 -25.63 -14.80 11.96
N ALA A 22 -25.37 -13.57 11.46
CA ALA A 22 -25.92 -13.14 10.18
C ALA A 22 -25.29 -13.87 8.99
N LYS A 23 -26.10 -14.16 7.95
CA LYS A 23 -25.62 -14.72 6.68
C LYS A 23 -24.74 -13.71 5.93
N VAL A 24 -23.64 -14.19 5.34
CA VAL A 24 -22.65 -13.39 4.58
C VAL A 24 -23.26 -12.61 3.41
N THR A 25 -24.42 -13.03 2.90
CA THR A 25 -25.16 -12.33 1.83
C THR A 25 -25.68 -10.95 2.25
N ASN A 26 -25.84 -10.69 3.54
CA ASN A 26 -26.35 -9.43 4.09
C ASN A 26 -25.26 -8.43 4.51
N THR A 27 -23.98 -8.83 4.49
CA THR A 27 -22.89 -7.95 4.90
C THR A 27 -22.26 -7.27 3.69
N PRO A 28 -22.21 -5.92 3.61
CA PRO A 28 -21.54 -5.21 2.53
C PRO A 28 -20.02 -5.26 2.74
N THR A 29 -19.41 -6.43 2.51
CA THR A 29 -17.98 -6.66 2.69
C THR A 29 -17.32 -7.06 1.37
N VAL A 30 -15.99 -6.97 1.34
CA VAL A 30 -15.15 -7.45 0.23
C VAL A 30 -15.42 -8.93 -0.08
N LEU A 31 -15.86 -9.69 0.92
CA LEU A 31 -16.21 -11.10 0.82
C LEU A 31 -17.63 -11.37 0.32
N LYS A 32 -18.52 -10.36 0.25
CA LYS A 32 -19.89 -10.55 -0.27
C LYS A 32 -19.90 -11.06 -1.71
N LYS A 33 -19.00 -10.54 -2.56
CA LYS A 33 -18.85 -11.01 -3.95
C LYS A 33 -18.27 -12.42 -4.07
N CYS A 34 -17.54 -12.90 -3.05
CA CYS A 34 -16.91 -14.21 -3.05
C CYS A 34 -17.73 -15.30 -2.34
N ALA A 35 -18.60 -14.90 -1.41
CA ALA A 35 -19.48 -15.78 -0.65
C ALA A 35 -20.87 -15.93 -1.28
N THR A 36 -21.16 -15.26 -2.40
CA THR A 36 -22.35 -15.51 -3.24
C THR A 36 -22.21 -16.85 -3.97
N GLY A 37 -22.38 -17.97 -3.25
CA GLY A 37 -22.37 -19.33 -3.81
C GLY A 37 -21.97 -20.41 -2.80
N PHE A 38 -21.97 -21.69 -3.23
CA PHE A 38 -21.43 -22.82 -2.45
C PHE A 38 -19.93 -22.60 -2.22
N ALA A 39 -19.54 -22.34 -0.97
CA ALA A 39 -18.16 -22.01 -0.59
C ALA A 39 -17.28 -23.28 -0.62
N SER A 40 -16.76 -23.64 -1.80
CA SER A 40 -15.69 -24.63 -1.91
C SER A 40 -14.36 -24.02 -1.45
N LYS A 41 -13.49 -24.85 -0.87
CA LYS A 41 -12.17 -24.45 -0.35
C LYS A 41 -11.30 -23.82 -1.44
N GLU A 42 -11.39 -24.34 -2.66
CA GLU A 42 -10.66 -23.88 -3.84
C GLU A 42 -11.11 -22.49 -4.27
N LYS A 43 -12.43 -22.24 -4.32
CA LYS A 43 -12.97 -20.92 -4.68
C LYS A 43 -12.62 -19.84 -3.64
N LEU A 44 -12.60 -20.21 -2.36
CA LEU A 44 -12.26 -19.30 -1.28
C LEU A 44 -10.78 -18.88 -1.34
N ASN A 45 -9.87 -19.83 -1.57
CA ASN A 45 -8.43 -19.54 -1.70
C ASN A 45 -8.14 -18.59 -2.88
N VAL A 46 -8.82 -18.76 -4.02
CA VAL A 46 -8.68 -17.87 -5.17
C VAL A 46 -9.20 -16.46 -4.84
N CYS A 47 -10.31 -16.35 -4.10
CA CYS A 47 -10.81 -15.05 -3.65
C CYS A 47 -9.85 -14.34 -2.71
N ILE A 48 -9.26 -15.05 -1.74
CA ILE A 48 -8.29 -14.46 -0.79
C ILE A 48 -7.09 -13.88 -1.57
N ALA A 49 -6.54 -14.64 -2.53
CA ALA A 49 -5.45 -14.16 -3.38
C ALA A 49 -5.84 -12.93 -4.23
N MET A 50 -7.07 -12.90 -4.76
CA MET A 50 -7.59 -11.72 -5.48
C MET A 50 -7.76 -10.50 -4.56
N ALA A 51 -8.27 -10.70 -3.34
CA ALA A 51 -8.42 -9.65 -2.34
C ALA A 51 -7.05 -9.08 -1.93
N GLU A 52 -6.04 -9.93 -1.74
CA GLU A 52 -4.66 -9.53 -1.46
C GLU A 52 -4.08 -8.64 -2.55
N LYS A 53 -4.22 -9.06 -3.81
CA LYS A 53 -3.77 -8.28 -4.96
C LYS A 53 -4.46 -6.91 -5.03
N SER A 54 -5.77 -6.85 -4.76
CA SER A 54 -6.51 -5.58 -4.79
C SER A 54 -6.12 -4.64 -3.65
N SER A 55 -5.87 -5.18 -2.44
CA SER A 55 -5.51 -4.41 -1.24
C SER A 55 -4.09 -3.85 -1.30
N THR A 56 -3.21 -4.50 -2.05
CA THR A 56 -1.82 -4.06 -2.26
C THR A 56 -1.65 -3.22 -3.54
N SER A 57 -2.71 -3.05 -4.34
CA SER A 57 -2.67 -2.24 -5.56
C SER A 57 -2.34 -0.78 -5.23
N GLY A 58 -1.23 -0.28 -5.78
CA GLY A 58 -0.71 1.08 -5.52
C GLY A 58 0.40 1.15 -4.48
N LEU A 59 0.55 0.16 -3.58
CA LEU A 59 1.70 0.09 -2.65
C LEU A 59 3.02 -0.01 -3.40
N THR A 60 3.03 -0.74 -4.52
CA THR A 60 4.20 -0.90 -5.39
C THR A 60 4.65 0.44 -5.95
N TRP A 61 3.71 1.27 -6.43
CA TRP A 61 4.03 2.58 -6.99
C TRP A 61 4.63 3.52 -5.92
N LEU A 62 4.06 3.48 -4.71
CA LEU A 62 4.56 4.25 -3.58
C LEU A 62 5.96 3.80 -3.13
N SER A 63 6.23 2.49 -3.18
CA SER A 63 7.56 1.91 -2.94
C SER A 63 8.57 2.37 -4.00
N ILE A 64 8.14 2.41 -5.27
CA ILE A 64 8.98 2.89 -6.37
C ILE A 64 9.30 4.37 -6.17
N ILE A 65 8.33 5.25 -5.90
CA ILE A 65 8.61 6.68 -5.65
C ILE A 65 9.55 6.84 -4.47
N ALA A 66 9.26 6.18 -3.35
CA ALA A 66 10.06 6.29 -2.13
C ALA A 66 11.52 5.88 -2.34
N SER A 67 11.77 4.84 -3.14
CA SER A 67 13.11 4.35 -3.42
C SER A 67 13.82 5.12 -4.53
N THR A 68 13.12 5.61 -5.54
CA THR A 68 13.72 6.29 -6.71
C THR A 68 13.93 7.79 -6.52
N SER A 69 13.07 8.47 -5.76
CA SER A 69 13.14 9.93 -5.56
C SER A 69 14.48 10.45 -5.00
N PRO A 70 15.14 9.80 -4.04
CA PRO A 70 16.46 10.24 -3.56
C PRO A 70 17.52 10.21 -4.67
N PHE A 71 17.46 9.23 -5.57
CA PHE A 71 18.39 9.13 -6.70
C PHE A 71 18.14 10.23 -7.74
N ILE A 72 16.89 10.67 -7.92
CA ILE A 72 16.57 11.82 -8.78
C ILE A 72 17.20 13.10 -8.18
N GLY A 73 17.15 13.28 -6.86
CA GLY A 73 17.81 14.41 -6.18
C GLY A 73 19.34 14.36 -6.30
N LEU A 74 19.93 13.17 -6.11
CA LEU A 74 21.37 12.96 -6.31
C LEU A 74 21.78 13.25 -7.75
N PHE A 75 21.01 12.81 -8.74
CA PHE A 75 21.25 13.12 -10.15
C PHE A 75 21.26 14.63 -10.40
N GLY A 76 20.33 15.38 -9.80
CA GLY A 76 20.33 16.84 -9.87
C GLY A 76 21.64 17.47 -9.37
N THR A 77 22.25 16.92 -8.32
CA THR A 77 23.56 17.40 -7.84
C THR A 77 24.68 17.16 -8.85
N VAL A 78 24.65 16.00 -9.53
CA VAL A 78 25.65 15.66 -10.54
C VAL A 78 25.54 16.63 -11.72
N VAL A 79 24.32 16.91 -12.17
CA VAL A 79 24.07 17.87 -13.26
C VAL A 79 24.55 19.27 -12.88
N ALA A 80 24.20 19.77 -11.68
CA ALA A 80 24.62 21.09 -11.21
C ALA A 80 26.15 21.24 -11.13
N ILE A 81 26.83 20.20 -10.63
CA ILE A 81 28.30 20.18 -10.55
C ILE A 81 28.93 20.16 -11.94
N LEU A 82 28.41 19.35 -12.87
CA LEU A 82 28.89 19.30 -14.26
C LEU A 82 28.73 20.65 -14.97
N GLU A 83 27.59 21.32 -14.78
CA GLU A 83 27.35 22.65 -15.34
C GLU A 83 28.34 23.69 -14.77
N THR A 84 28.67 23.58 -13.49
CA THR A 84 29.65 24.46 -12.83
C THR A 84 31.05 24.28 -13.42
N PHE A 85 31.49 23.02 -13.58
CA PHE A 85 32.79 22.74 -14.18
C PHE A 85 32.87 23.20 -15.65
N ALA A 86 31.78 23.11 -16.40
CA ALA A 86 31.72 23.64 -17.76
C ALA A 86 31.90 25.16 -17.80
N LYS A 87 31.28 25.91 -16.88
CA LYS A 87 31.43 27.37 -16.74
C LYS A 87 32.85 27.76 -16.33
N MET A 88 33.47 27.02 -15.41
CA MET A 88 34.87 27.24 -15.02
C MET A 88 35.84 27.00 -16.17
N GLY A 89 35.58 26.01 -17.02
CA GLY A 89 36.37 25.75 -18.23
C GLY A 89 36.32 26.89 -19.27
N ALA A 90 35.30 27.75 -19.21
CA ALA A 90 35.17 28.93 -20.05
C ALA A 90 35.93 30.17 -19.53
N GLY A 91 36.65 30.05 -18.40
CA GLY A 91 37.56 31.07 -17.88
C GLY A 91 37.10 31.78 -16.61
N ASP A 92 35.90 31.50 -16.09
CA ASP A 92 35.37 32.12 -14.87
C ASP A 92 35.39 31.12 -13.71
N ALA A 93 36.49 31.14 -12.93
CA ALA A 93 36.74 30.22 -11.82
C ALA A 93 36.58 30.88 -10.42
N GLY A 94 35.86 31.99 -10.34
CA GLY A 94 35.63 32.71 -9.08
C GLY A 94 34.74 31.95 -8.09
N LEU A 95 34.98 32.15 -6.79
CA LEU A 95 34.12 31.63 -5.71
C LEU A 95 32.66 32.08 -5.85
N SER A 96 32.44 33.24 -6.48
CA SER A 96 31.14 33.79 -6.86
C SER A 96 30.35 32.88 -7.82
N VAL A 97 31.02 32.06 -8.63
CA VAL A 97 30.38 31.11 -9.56
C VAL A 97 30.06 29.79 -8.88
N ILE A 98 30.90 29.35 -7.94
CA ILE A 98 30.78 28.04 -7.29
C ILE A 98 29.75 28.06 -6.16
N ALA A 99 29.68 29.15 -5.38
CA ALA A 99 28.79 29.22 -4.22
C ALA A 99 27.30 29.05 -4.57
N PRO A 100 26.74 29.66 -5.64
CA PRO A 100 25.35 29.44 -6.06
C PRO A 100 25.10 27.99 -6.49
N ALA A 101 26.03 27.38 -7.23
CA ALA A 101 25.84 26.03 -7.75
C ALA A 101 25.79 24.96 -6.66
N ILE A 102 26.59 25.10 -5.60
CA ILE A 102 26.52 24.22 -4.43
C ILE A 102 25.16 24.36 -3.74
N SER A 103 24.62 25.57 -3.64
CA SER A 103 23.30 25.80 -3.06
C SER A 103 22.20 25.11 -3.87
N GLU A 104 22.23 25.22 -5.20
CA GLU A 104 21.27 24.56 -6.09
C GLU A 104 21.35 23.03 -5.99
N ALA A 105 22.57 22.47 -5.94
CA ALA A 105 22.78 21.04 -5.75
C ALA A 105 22.18 20.55 -4.42
N LEU A 106 22.36 21.30 -3.33
CA LEU A 106 21.78 20.96 -2.03
C LEU A 106 20.25 21.01 -2.06
N VAL A 107 19.66 22.00 -2.74
CA VAL A 107 18.20 22.10 -2.92
C VAL A 107 17.66 20.89 -3.71
N ALA A 108 18.36 20.46 -4.77
CA ALA A 108 17.96 19.28 -5.55
C ALA A 108 17.93 18.00 -4.69
N THR A 109 18.93 17.80 -3.82
CA THR A 109 18.96 16.68 -2.86
C THR A 109 17.83 16.80 -1.84
N GLY A 110 17.64 17.99 -1.28
CA GLY A 110 16.58 18.28 -0.32
C GLY A 110 15.19 17.98 -0.89
N ALA A 111 14.94 18.35 -2.15
CA ALA A 111 13.70 18.06 -2.86
C ALA A 111 13.47 16.55 -3.05
N GLY A 112 14.51 15.80 -3.44
CA GLY A 112 14.43 14.34 -3.60
C GLY A 112 14.05 13.62 -2.30
N ILE A 113 14.63 14.04 -1.17
CA ILE A 113 14.33 13.52 0.16
C ILE A 113 12.94 13.96 0.64
N PHE A 114 12.58 15.22 0.39
CA PHE A 114 11.26 15.77 0.76
C PHE A 114 10.11 14.98 0.13
N VAL A 115 10.28 14.49 -1.10
CA VAL A 115 9.30 13.61 -1.76
C VAL A 115 9.38 12.16 -1.26
N ALA A 116 10.59 11.65 -0.97
CA ALA A 116 10.80 10.27 -0.53
C ALA A 116 10.17 9.98 0.85
N ILE A 117 10.30 10.91 1.81
CA ILE A 117 9.84 10.71 3.20
C ILE A 117 8.32 10.45 3.25
N PRO A 118 7.43 11.33 2.72
CA PRO A 118 5.99 11.08 2.73
C PRO A 118 5.63 9.80 1.97
N ALA A 119 6.24 9.56 0.80
CA ALA A 119 5.96 8.36 0.02
C ALA A 119 6.25 7.07 0.81
N TYR A 120 7.39 7.02 1.51
CA TYR A 120 7.75 5.89 2.36
C TYR A 120 6.81 5.74 3.57
N THR A 121 6.47 6.85 4.24
CA THR A 121 5.55 6.83 5.38
C THR A 121 4.18 6.29 4.98
N PHE A 122 3.60 6.79 3.89
CA PHE A 122 2.31 6.29 3.40
C PHE A 122 2.41 4.82 2.96
N HIS A 123 3.53 4.40 2.36
CA HIS A 123 3.74 3.00 1.99
C HIS A 123 3.68 2.10 3.23
N LEU A 124 4.38 2.46 4.31
CA LEU A 124 4.37 1.71 5.57
C LEU A 124 2.98 1.67 6.22
N LEU A 125 2.28 2.80 6.27
CA LEU A 125 0.95 2.90 6.88
C LEU A 125 -0.09 2.06 6.13
N LEU A 126 -0.11 2.17 4.79
CA LEU A 126 -1.04 1.41 3.95
C LEU A 126 -0.69 -0.08 3.93
N LYS A 127 0.61 -0.42 3.91
CA LYS A 127 1.08 -1.80 4.02
C LYS A 127 0.61 -2.45 5.32
N ARG A 128 0.76 -1.77 6.46
CA ARG A 128 0.27 -2.26 7.75
C ARG A 128 -1.25 -2.52 7.73
N LYS A 129 -2.03 -1.60 7.19
CA LYS A 129 -3.49 -1.77 7.06
C LYS A 129 -3.88 -2.92 6.15
N SER A 130 -3.16 -3.11 5.04
CA SER A 130 -3.39 -4.26 4.15
C SER A 130 -3.15 -5.60 4.86
N TYR A 131 -2.13 -5.69 5.72
CA TYR A 131 -1.90 -6.90 6.53
C TYR A 131 -3.00 -7.13 7.56
N GLU A 132 -3.48 -6.08 8.22
CA GLU A 132 -4.59 -6.20 9.19
C GLU A 132 -5.86 -6.71 8.51
N ILE A 133 -6.24 -6.16 7.35
CA ILE A 133 -7.39 -6.61 6.55
C ILE A 133 -7.20 -8.07 6.11
N MET A 134 -6.02 -8.44 5.62
CA MET A 134 -5.71 -9.81 5.23
C MET A 134 -5.81 -10.79 6.40
N SER A 135 -5.41 -10.37 7.60
CA SER A 135 -5.55 -11.17 8.82
C SER A 135 -7.02 -11.44 9.16
N VAL A 136 -7.89 -10.43 9.03
CA VAL A 136 -9.34 -10.58 9.27
C VAL A 136 -10.00 -11.47 8.21
N ILE A 137 -9.62 -11.31 6.93
CA ILE A 137 -10.14 -12.14 5.83
C ILE A 137 -9.80 -13.62 6.05
N ASN A 138 -8.56 -13.94 6.40
CA ASN A 138 -8.14 -15.32 6.66
C ASN A 138 -8.92 -15.94 7.84
N ARG A 139 -9.09 -15.20 8.94
CA ARG A 139 -9.91 -15.68 10.09
C ARG A 139 -11.36 -15.96 9.70
N SER A 140 -11.94 -15.11 8.86
CA SER A 140 -13.31 -15.26 8.37
C SER A 140 -13.45 -16.50 7.48
N ALA A 141 -12.44 -16.75 6.63
CA ALA A 141 -12.40 -17.92 5.76
C ALA A 141 -12.33 -19.22 6.56
N ASP A 142 -11.49 -19.28 7.60
CA ASP A 142 -11.37 -20.46 8.47
C ASP A 142 -12.70 -20.82 9.13
N VAL A 143 -13.42 -19.82 9.67
CA VAL A 143 -14.74 -20.04 10.30
C VAL A 143 -15.78 -20.55 9.29
N ILE A 144 -15.79 -20.02 8.07
CA ILE A 144 -16.70 -20.48 7.01
C ILE A 144 -16.41 -21.94 6.64
N LEU A 145 -15.12 -22.31 6.53
CA LEU A 145 -14.71 -23.70 6.25
C LEU A 145 -15.11 -24.65 7.39
N LEU A 146 -14.96 -24.24 8.65
CA LEU A 146 -15.38 -25.02 9.81
C LEU A 146 -16.90 -25.24 9.82
N ASN A 147 -17.69 -24.19 9.57
CA ASN A 147 -19.14 -24.30 9.53
C ASN A 147 -19.65 -25.13 8.32
N SER A 148 -18.94 -25.08 7.19
CA SER A 148 -19.23 -25.92 6.03
C SER A 148 -18.91 -27.39 6.28
N ARG A 149 -17.86 -27.71 7.06
CA ARG A 149 -17.59 -29.09 7.51
C ARG A 149 -18.67 -29.58 8.47
N ASN A 150 -19.06 -28.78 9.47
CA ASN A 150 -20.13 -29.14 10.40
C ASN A 150 -21.49 -29.34 9.70
N SER A 151 -21.77 -28.61 8.61
CA SER A 151 -22.99 -28.80 7.82
C SER A 151 -22.96 -30.08 6.96
N SER A 152 -21.78 -30.60 6.65
CA SER A 152 -21.61 -31.91 6.00
C SER A 152 -21.91 -33.04 6.98
N GLU A 153 -21.41 -32.98 8.22
CA GLU A 153 -21.67 -33.99 9.25
C GLU A 153 -23.13 -34.00 9.75
N ARG A 154 -23.88 -32.90 9.57
CA ARG A 154 -25.32 -32.84 9.88
C ARG A 154 -26.22 -33.48 8.82
N PHE A 155 -25.69 -33.86 7.65
CA PHE A 155 -26.46 -34.53 6.59
C PHE A 155 -26.31 -36.06 6.61
N ASP A 156 -25.49 -36.59 7.52
CA ASP A 156 -25.22 -38.03 7.70
C ASP A 156 -25.93 -38.65 8.93
N VAL A 157 -26.92 -37.95 9.55
CA VAL A 157 -27.75 -38.46 10.67
C VAL A 157 -29.24 -38.37 10.34
#